data_AF-A0A7S2A879-F1
#
_entry.id   AF-A0A7S2A879-F1
#
_cell.length_a   1.000
_cell.length_b   1.000
_cell.length_c   1.000
_cell.angle_alpha   90.00
_cell.angle_beta   90.00
_cell.angle_gamma   90.00
#
_symmetry.space_group_name_H-M   'P 1'
#
loop_
_entity.id
_entity.type
_entity.pdbx_description
1 polymer ?
#
loop_
_entity_poly.entity_id
_entity_poly.type
_entity_poly.pdbx_seq_one_letter_code
_entity_poly.pdbx_strand_id
1 'polypeptide(L)'
;EEDDTDADADADAGDSSGSRDASAPPRIVAVDLQPMAPLDGVECIQGDITSLETARSIVGRFEGERAELVVCDGAPDVTGLHDVDEYLQSQLLLSAVNVTTHVLRPGGTFVAKIFRGRDVGLLYGQLRILFERVSVAKPGSSRNASIEAFVVCQRFRGG
;
A
#
# COMPACT_ATOMS: atom_id res chain seq x y z
N GLU A 1 -3.33 33.36 11.47
CA GLU A 1 -3.40 32.15 10.65
C GLU A 1 -1.97 31.74 10.45
N GLU A 2 -1.51 30.83 11.32
CA GLU A 2 -0.10 30.45 11.41
C GLU A 2 0.22 29.42 10.31
N ASP A 3 1.30 29.71 9.61
CA ASP A 3 1.85 29.04 8.45
C ASP A 3 2.89 28.02 8.96
N ASP A 4 2.47 26.77 9.16
CA ASP A 4 3.37 25.69 9.57
C ASP A 4 4.00 25.04 8.34
N THR A 5 5.11 25.64 7.89
CA THR A 5 6.04 25.02 6.96
C THR A 5 6.99 24.10 7.74
N ASP A 6 6.60 22.85 7.95
CA ASP A 6 7.51 21.84 8.50
C ASP A 6 8.44 21.30 7.39
N ALA A 7 9.57 21.99 7.24
CA ALA A 7 10.76 21.47 6.58
C ALA A 7 11.54 20.60 7.58
N ASP A 8 11.34 19.28 7.54
CA ASP A 8 12.15 18.36 8.33
C ASP A 8 13.25 17.72 7.47
N ALA A 9 14.47 17.98 7.93
CA ALA A 9 15.74 17.61 7.35
C ALA A 9 15.97 16.09 7.29
N ASP A 10 16.61 15.65 6.21
CA ASP A 10 17.15 14.32 6.02
C ASP A 10 18.10 13.93 7.16
N ALA A 11 17.67 12.96 7.98
CA ALA A 11 18.57 12.15 8.79
C ALA A 11 18.80 10.81 8.07
N ASP A 12 19.99 10.70 7.48
CA ASP A 12 20.51 9.48 6.84
C ASP A 12 20.78 8.42 7.93
N ALA A 13 19.77 7.58 8.17
CA ALA A 13 19.94 6.33 8.90
C ALA A 13 20.46 5.28 7.91
N GLY A 14 21.75 4.97 8.02
CA GLY A 14 22.48 4.04 7.15
C GLY A 14 21.75 2.71 6.95
N ASP A 15 21.35 2.46 5.71
CA ASP A 15 20.77 1.20 5.25
C ASP A 15 21.90 0.23 4.86
N SER A 16 22.07 -0.85 5.61
CA SER A 16 22.92 -1.98 5.25
C SER A 16 22.15 -3.01 4.42
N SER A 17 21.34 -2.56 3.45
CA SER A 17 20.74 -3.43 2.44
C SER A 17 21.67 -3.49 1.23
N GLY A 18 21.90 -4.71 0.73
CA GLY A 18 22.85 -4.97 -0.35
C GLY A 18 22.59 -4.04 -1.53
N SER A 19 23.64 -3.34 -1.97
CA SER A 19 23.58 -2.43 -3.12
C SER A 19 23.12 -3.20 -4.36
N ARG A 20 21.83 -3.11 -4.70
CA ARG A 20 21.40 -3.47 -6.05
C ARG A 20 22.10 -2.52 -7.01
N ASP A 21 22.59 -3.08 -8.12
CA ASP A 21 23.04 -2.27 -9.23
C ASP A 21 21.86 -1.41 -9.68
N ALA A 22 21.95 -0.08 -9.49
CA ALA A 22 20.89 0.87 -9.85
C ALA A 22 20.57 0.85 -11.35
N SER A 23 21.35 0.13 -12.17
CA SER A 23 21.09 -0.08 -13.59
C SER A 23 20.18 -1.28 -13.91
N ALA A 24 19.90 -2.17 -12.96
CA ALA A 24 19.00 -3.31 -13.19
C ALA A 24 17.53 -2.85 -13.21
N PRO A 25 16.70 -3.37 -14.15
CA PRO A 25 15.29 -3.01 -14.21
C PRO A 25 14.55 -3.44 -12.94
N PRO A 26 13.55 -2.67 -12.48
CA PRO A 26 12.80 -3.01 -11.28
C PRO A 26 12.01 -4.31 -11.49
N ARG A 27 11.94 -5.14 -10.45
CA ARG A 27 11.02 -6.28 -10.41
C ARG A 27 9.65 -5.80 -9.98
N ILE A 28 8.62 -6.05 -10.80
CA ILE A 28 7.25 -5.61 -10.54
C ILE A 28 6.34 -6.84 -10.50
N VAL A 29 5.54 -6.95 -9.43
CA VAL A 29 4.48 -7.96 -9.29
C VAL A 29 3.14 -7.23 -9.22
N ALA A 30 2.24 -7.51 -10.17
CA ALA A 30 0.91 -6.91 -10.23
C ALA A 30 -0.15 -7.96 -9.89
N VAL A 31 -1.16 -7.58 -9.12
CA VAL A 31 -2.22 -8.49 -8.66
C VAL A 31 -3.56 -7.84 -8.90
N ASP A 32 -4.47 -8.55 -9.58
CA ASP A 32 -5.82 -8.08 -9.83
C ASP A 32 -6.78 -9.28 -9.87
N LEU A 33 -8.05 -9.05 -9.49
CA LEU A 33 -9.09 -10.06 -9.61
C LEU A 33 -9.43 -10.34 -11.08
N GLN A 34 -9.36 -9.29 -11.91
CA GLN A 34 -9.61 -9.33 -13.33
C GLN A 34 -8.34 -9.73 -14.11
N PRO A 35 -8.49 -10.36 -15.28
CA PRO A 35 -7.34 -10.67 -16.13
C PRO A 35 -6.68 -9.37 -16.62
N MET A 36 -5.36 -9.27 -16.44
CA MET A 36 -4.54 -8.17 -16.96
C MET A 36 -3.87 -8.60 -18.27
N ALA A 37 -3.74 -7.66 -19.22
CA ALA A 37 -2.88 -7.88 -20.37
C ALA A 37 -1.43 -8.05 -19.90
N PRO A 38 -0.63 -8.96 -20.52
CA PRO A 38 0.78 -9.07 -20.19
C PRO A 38 1.50 -7.74 -20.41
N LEU A 39 2.33 -7.34 -19.45
CA LEU A 39 3.18 -6.15 -19.51
C LEU A 39 4.64 -6.57 -19.38
N ASP A 40 5.50 -6.05 -20.24
CA ASP A 40 6.93 -6.37 -20.21
C ASP A 40 7.54 -5.95 -18.87
N GLY A 41 8.26 -6.88 -18.23
CA GLY A 41 8.88 -6.65 -16.92
C GLY A 41 7.92 -6.69 -15.73
N VAL A 42 6.64 -7.06 -15.94
CA VAL A 42 5.65 -7.20 -14.87
C VAL A 42 5.18 -8.64 -14.75
N GLU A 43 5.33 -9.22 -13.57
CA GLU A 43 4.76 -10.51 -13.23
C GLU A 43 3.30 -10.32 -12.79
N CYS A 44 2.34 -10.66 -13.65
CA CYS A 44 0.92 -10.57 -13.33
C CYS A 44 0.43 -11.82 -12.57
N ILE A 45 -0.33 -11.61 -11.50
CA ILE A 45 -1.10 -12.62 -10.78
C ILE A 45 -2.57 -12.25 -10.91
N GLN A 46 -3.36 -13.13 -11.49
CA GLN A 46 -4.82 -13.01 -11.41
C GLN A 46 -5.29 -13.73 -10.14
N GLY A 47 -5.90 -13.00 -9.22
CA GLY A 47 -6.37 -13.58 -7.96
C GLY A 47 -7.00 -12.56 -7.02
N ASP A 48 -7.81 -13.08 -6.10
CA ASP A 48 -8.39 -12.29 -5.02
C ASP A 48 -7.35 -12.11 -3.90
N ILE A 49 -6.91 -10.87 -3.65
CA ILE A 49 -5.93 -10.55 -2.60
C ILE A 49 -6.41 -10.93 -1.19
N THR A 50 -7.73 -11.08 -0.97
CA THR A 50 -8.30 -11.55 0.30
C THR A 50 -8.13 -13.06 0.50
N SER A 51 -7.81 -13.80 -0.57
CA SER A 51 -7.57 -15.24 -0.52
C SER A 51 -6.15 -15.58 -0.06
N LEU A 52 -6.03 -16.61 0.77
CA LEU A 52 -4.75 -17.13 1.24
C LEU A 52 -3.86 -17.65 0.10
N GLU A 53 -4.47 -18.22 -0.94
CA GLU A 53 -3.76 -18.73 -2.12
C GLU A 53 -3.04 -17.59 -2.85
N THR A 54 -3.75 -16.50 -3.13
CA THR A 54 -3.17 -15.33 -3.80
C THR A 54 -2.09 -14.69 -2.94
N ALA A 55 -2.32 -14.52 -1.63
CA ALA A 55 -1.32 -14.00 -0.71
C ALA A 55 -0.01 -14.83 -0.73
N ARG A 56 -0.11 -16.17 -0.72
CA ARG A 56 1.05 -17.07 -0.83
C ARG A 56 1.75 -16.94 -2.18
N SER A 57 0.98 -16.84 -3.25
CA SER A 57 1.51 -16.64 -4.61
C SER A 57 2.35 -15.36 -4.69
N ILE A 58 1.83 -14.24 -4.16
CA ILE A 58 2.54 -12.95 -4.11
C ILE A 58 3.86 -13.08 -3.35
N VAL A 59 3.82 -13.61 -2.11
CA VAL A 59 5.02 -13.77 -1.28
C VAL A 59 6.05 -14.66 -1.99
N GLY A 60 5.61 -15.71 -2.67
CA GLY A 60 6.48 -16.61 -3.42
C GLY A 60 7.24 -15.94 -4.57
N ARG A 61 6.69 -14.89 -5.20
CA ARG A 61 7.35 -14.18 -6.31
C ARG A 61 8.55 -13.35 -5.89
N PHE A 62 8.68 -13.01 -4.60
CA PHE A 62 9.83 -12.24 -4.15
C PHE A 62 11.06 -13.12 -3.83
N GLU A 63 10.94 -14.45 -3.81
CA GLU A 63 12.08 -15.39 -3.70
C GLU A 63 13.06 -15.09 -2.55
N GLY A 64 12.55 -14.56 -1.44
CA GLY A 64 13.37 -14.17 -0.28
C GLY A 64 13.81 -12.70 -0.29
N GLU A 65 13.70 -12.01 -1.40
CA GLU A 65 13.80 -10.56 -1.49
C GLU A 65 12.56 -9.87 -0.86
N ARG A 66 12.59 -8.54 -0.83
CA ARG A 66 11.51 -7.71 -0.29
C ARG A 66 11.26 -6.53 -1.22
N ALA A 67 10.00 -6.14 -1.33
CA ALA A 67 9.56 -4.95 -2.03
C ALA A 67 10.02 -3.68 -1.31
N GLU A 68 10.31 -2.63 -2.08
CA GLU A 68 10.60 -1.29 -1.56
C GLU A 68 9.33 -0.44 -1.44
N LEU A 69 8.35 -0.73 -2.30
CA LEU A 69 7.07 -0.06 -2.41
C LEU A 69 5.96 -1.08 -2.63
N VAL A 70 4.87 -0.95 -1.89
CA VAL A 70 3.60 -1.63 -2.18
C VAL A 70 2.52 -0.57 -2.40
N VAL A 71 1.77 -0.71 -3.49
CA VAL A 71 0.65 0.19 -3.82
C VAL A 71 -0.63 -0.64 -3.94
N CYS A 72 -1.70 -0.21 -3.27
CA CYS A 72 -3.02 -0.82 -3.37
C CYS A 72 -4.05 0.23 -3.81
N ASP A 73 -4.42 0.22 -5.08
CA ASP A 73 -5.48 1.11 -5.61
C ASP A 73 -6.87 0.44 -5.66
N GLY A 74 -6.99 -0.75 -5.07
CA GLY A 74 -8.21 -1.54 -5.11
C GLY A 74 -9.38 -0.85 -4.39
N ALA A 75 -10.56 -1.00 -4.97
CA ALA A 75 -11.83 -0.62 -4.38
C ALA A 75 -12.88 -1.71 -4.69
N PRO A 76 -13.81 -2.00 -3.77
CA PRO A 76 -14.90 -2.91 -4.05
C PRO A 76 -15.90 -2.28 -5.03
N ASP A 77 -16.71 -3.13 -5.65
CA ASP A 77 -17.89 -2.65 -6.37
C ASP A 77 -18.82 -1.91 -5.41
N VAL A 78 -19.13 -0.66 -5.76
CA VAL A 78 -19.97 0.21 -4.93
C VAL A 78 -21.42 -0.28 -4.98
N THR A 79 -21.93 -0.74 -3.84
CA THR A 79 -23.31 -1.23 -3.70
C THR A 79 -24.31 -0.09 -3.51
N GLY A 80 -23.83 1.08 -3.08
CA GLY A 80 -24.65 2.23 -2.69
C GLY A 80 -25.11 2.19 -1.24
N LEU A 81 -24.80 1.11 -0.52
CA LEU A 81 -24.98 1.00 0.93
C LEU A 81 -23.66 1.36 1.61
N HIS A 82 -23.55 2.60 2.06
CA HIS A 82 -22.29 3.16 2.58
C HIS A 82 -21.59 2.30 3.63
N ASP A 83 -22.35 1.73 4.59
CA ASP A 83 -21.77 0.90 5.65
C ASP A 83 -21.19 -0.41 5.09
N VAL A 84 -21.80 -0.99 4.04
CA VAL A 84 -21.30 -2.21 3.38
C VAL A 84 -20.07 -1.87 2.54
N ASP A 85 -20.10 -0.78 1.80
CA ASP A 85 -18.99 -0.33 0.96
C ASP A 85 -17.74 0.00 1.82
N GLU A 86 -17.93 0.66 2.97
CA GLU A 86 -16.85 0.95 3.95
C GLU A 86 -16.28 -0.34 4.56
N TYR A 87 -17.13 -1.31 4.90
CA TYR A 87 -16.69 -2.61 5.39
C TYR A 87 -15.86 -3.38 4.34
N LEU A 88 -16.33 -3.45 3.10
CA LEU A 88 -15.63 -4.14 2.01
C LEU A 88 -14.28 -3.47 1.69
N GLN A 89 -14.23 -2.13 1.65
CA GLN A 89 -12.96 -1.40 1.50
C GLN A 89 -12.00 -1.71 2.66
N SER A 90 -12.52 -1.82 3.87
CA SER A 90 -11.71 -2.15 5.07
C SER A 90 -11.14 -3.57 5.01
N GLN A 91 -11.93 -4.56 4.54
CA GLN A 91 -11.43 -5.91 4.33
C GLN A 91 -10.32 -5.95 3.28
N LEU A 92 -10.52 -5.27 2.15
CA LEU A 92 -9.52 -5.18 1.09
C LEU A 92 -8.21 -4.55 1.59
N LEU A 93 -8.32 -3.46 2.36
CA LEU A 93 -7.17 -2.79 2.95
C LEU A 93 -6.45 -3.66 3.97
N LEU A 94 -7.19 -4.40 4.81
CA LEU A 94 -6.61 -5.33 5.77
C LEU A 94 -5.82 -6.44 5.06
N SER A 95 -6.37 -7.00 3.98
CA SER A 95 -5.68 -7.99 3.15
C SER A 95 -4.42 -7.41 2.51
N ALA A 96 -4.48 -6.17 2.00
CA ALA A 96 -3.32 -5.47 1.45
C ALA A 96 -2.24 -5.23 2.50
N VAL A 97 -2.60 -4.79 3.71
CA VAL A 97 -1.66 -4.63 4.84
C VAL A 97 -1.05 -5.97 5.23
N ASN A 98 -1.85 -7.05 5.28
CA ASN A 98 -1.35 -8.38 5.59
C ASN A 98 -0.33 -8.88 4.55
N VAL A 99 -0.57 -8.69 3.25
CA VAL A 99 0.44 -9.00 2.24
C VAL A 99 1.68 -8.12 2.42
N THR A 100 1.48 -6.82 2.65
CA THR A 100 2.54 -5.84 2.82
C THR A 100 3.50 -6.21 3.94
N THR A 101 3.02 -6.67 5.10
CA THR A 101 3.90 -7.05 6.22
C THR A 101 4.81 -8.24 5.93
N HIS A 102 4.47 -9.07 4.93
CA HIS A 102 5.29 -10.21 4.52
C HIS A 102 6.27 -9.88 3.40
N VAL A 103 5.94 -8.90 2.54
CA VAL A 103 6.73 -8.60 1.33
C VAL A 103 7.52 -7.30 1.42
N LEU A 104 7.11 -6.33 2.24
CA LEU A 104 7.76 -5.02 2.31
C LEU A 104 9.03 -5.08 3.17
N ARG A 105 10.11 -4.45 2.70
CA ARG A 105 11.37 -4.36 3.46
C ARG A 105 11.25 -3.38 4.63
N PRO A 106 12.01 -3.56 5.72
CA PRO A 106 12.23 -2.48 6.68
C PRO A 106 12.68 -1.20 5.98
N GLY A 107 12.10 -0.06 6.36
CA GLY A 107 12.28 1.23 5.71
C GLY A 107 11.38 1.47 4.48
N GLY A 108 10.70 0.45 3.96
CA GLY A 108 9.87 0.53 2.77
C GLY A 108 8.60 1.38 2.92
N THR A 109 7.92 1.63 1.80
CA THR A 109 6.71 2.45 1.72
C THR A 109 5.49 1.64 1.31
N PHE A 110 4.34 1.93 1.90
CA PHE A 110 3.04 1.41 1.53
C PHE A 110 2.08 2.56 1.22
N VAL A 111 1.39 2.47 0.08
CA VAL A 111 0.37 3.44 -0.32
C VAL A 111 -0.91 2.68 -0.60
N ALA A 112 -2.04 3.13 -0.06
CA ALA A 112 -3.32 2.49 -0.35
C ALA A 112 -4.46 3.48 -0.48
N LYS A 113 -5.38 3.19 -1.40
CA LYS A 113 -6.68 3.85 -1.53
C LYS A 113 -7.51 3.57 -0.28
N ILE A 114 -8.11 4.62 0.26
CA ILE A 114 -9.02 4.57 1.40
C ILE A 114 -10.26 5.41 1.09
N PHE A 115 -11.38 5.06 1.71
CA PHE A 115 -12.52 5.95 1.81
C PHE A 115 -12.45 6.67 3.16
N ARG A 116 -12.48 8.01 3.13
CA ARG A 116 -12.50 8.83 4.36
C ARG A 116 -13.87 8.74 5.03
N GLY A 117 -14.14 7.58 5.63
CA GLY A 117 -15.33 7.30 6.43
C GLY A 117 -15.14 7.61 7.91
N ARG A 118 -15.98 7.02 8.76
CA ARG A 118 -15.99 7.29 10.20
C ARG A 118 -14.79 6.66 10.92
N ASP A 119 -14.29 5.54 10.43
CA ASP A 119 -13.31 4.71 11.15
C ASP A 119 -11.84 4.93 10.74
N VAL A 120 -11.54 5.98 9.96
CA VAL A 120 -10.18 6.31 9.51
C VAL A 120 -9.19 6.46 10.67
N GLY A 121 -9.64 6.94 11.84
CA GLY A 121 -8.80 7.09 13.01
C GLY A 121 -8.25 5.78 13.56
N LEU A 122 -9.05 4.71 13.55
CA LEU A 122 -8.61 3.38 13.99
C LEU A 122 -7.57 2.81 13.03
N LEU A 123 -7.84 2.89 11.73
CA LEU A 123 -6.91 2.50 10.68
C LEU A 123 -5.57 3.23 10.81
N TYR A 124 -5.62 4.55 11.01
CA TYR A 124 -4.41 5.36 11.20
C TYR A 124 -3.60 4.93 12.42
N GLY A 125 -4.27 4.61 13.53
CA GLY A 125 -3.65 4.06 14.73
C GLY A 125 -2.95 2.73 14.48
N GLN A 126 -3.61 1.80 13.78
CA GLN A 126 -3.04 0.49 13.42
C GLN A 126 -1.82 0.63 12.50
N LEU A 127 -1.89 1.50 11.50
CA LEU A 127 -0.77 1.73 10.57
C LEU A 127 0.43 2.38 11.28
N ARG A 128 0.22 3.26 12.26
CA ARG A 128 1.32 3.86 13.05
C ARG A 128 2.07 2.88 13.95
N ILE A 129 1.48 1.72 14.23
CA ILE A 129 2.21 0.62 14.92
C ILE A 129 3.23 0.00 13.96
N LEU A 130 2.91 -0.07 12.66
CA LEU A 130 3.71 -0.73 11.63
C LEU A 130 4.70 0.21 10.93
N PHE A 131 4.39 1.50 10.86
CA PHE A 131 5.14 2.52 10.12
C PHE A 131 5.54 3.68 11.01
N GLU A 132 6.64 4.36 10.69
CA GLU A 132 7.09 5.54 11.44
C GLU A 132 6.24 6.77 11.12
N ARG A 133 5.95 6.98 9.83
CA ARG A 133 5.20 8.14 9.34
C ARG A 133 3.99 7.65 8.53
N VAL A 134 2.80 8.11 8.91
CA VAL A 134 1.54 7.83 8.22
C VAL A 134 0.90 9.17 7.90
N SER A 135 0.48 9.37 6.67
CA SER A 135 -0.21 10.60 6.23
C SER A 135 -1.37 10.25 5.31
N VAL A 136 -2.32 11.17 5.16
CA VAL A 136 -3.44 11.01 4.22
C VAL A 136 -3.34 12.11 3.17
N ALA A 137 -3.30 11.70 1.92
CA ALA A 137 -3.25 12.59 0.76
C ALA A 137 -4.52 12.43 -0.07
N LYS A 138 -5.12 13.56 -0.47
CA LYS A 138 -6.16 13.59 -1.51
C LYS A 138 -5.57 14.31 -2.73
N PRO A 139 -5.12 13.58 -3.76
CA PRO A 139 -4.54 14.19 -4.96
C PRO A 139 -5.52 15.16 -5.64
N GLY A 140 -5.01 16.20 -6.29
CA GLY A 140 -5.84 17.13 -7.07
C GLY A 140 -6.54 16.48 -8.27
N SER A 141 -6.09 15.29 -8.70
CA SER A 141 -6.73 14.47 -9.72
C SER A 141 -7.96 13.70 -9.20
N SER A 142 -8.13 13.55 -7.89
CA SER A 142 -9.30 12.90 -7.30
C SER A 142 -10.54 13.80 -7.42
N ARG A 143 -11.71 13.21 -7.69
CA ARG A 143 -12.97 13.96 -7.76
C ARG A 143 -13.27 14.62 -6.40
N ASN A 144 -13.58 15.92 -6.41
CA ASN A 144 -13.88 16.68 -5.19
C ASN A 144 -15.05 16.10 -4.39
N ALA A 145 -16.07 15.57 -5.08
CA ALA A 145 -17.25 14.97 -4.43
C ALA A 145 -17.00 13.56 -3.87
N SER A 146 -15.86 12.93 -4.17
CA SER A 146 -15.52 11.59 -3.67
C SER A 146 -14.95 11.67 -2.26
N ILE A 147 -15.27 10.68 -1.43
CA ILE A 147 -14.62 10.47 -0.12
C ILE A 147 -13.27 9.73 -0.25
N GLU A 148 -12.88 9.36 -1.47
CA GLU A 148 -11.60 8.74 -1.76
C GLU A 148 -10.42 9.65 -1.37
N ALA A 149 -9.44 9.03 -0.72
CA ALA A 149 -8.12 9.54 -0.44
C ALA A 149 -7.12 8.38 -0.46
N PHE A 150 -5.85 8.68 -0.24
CA PHE A 150 -4.78 7.70 -0.13
C PHE A 150 -4.11 7.83 1.23
N VAL A 151 -3.86 6.70 1.88
CA VAL A 151 -2.93 6.67 3.01
C VAL A 151 -1.53 6.41 2.46
N VAL A 152 -0.55 7.17 2.95
CA VAL A 152 0.87 7.05 2.62
C VAL A 152 1.62 6.72 3.90
N CYS A 153 2.13 5.49 3.96
CA CYS A 153 2.82 4.90 5.10
C CYS A 153 4.30 4.71 4.75
N GLN A 154 5.19 5.41 5.46
CA GLN A 154 6.62 5.43 5.18
C GLN A 154 7.40 4.84 6.34
N ARG A 155 8.61 4.36 6.04
CA ARG A 155 9.54 3.76 7.02
C ARG A 155 8.88 2.59 7.76
N PHE A 156 8.57 1.53 7.02
CA PHE A 156 8.07 0.29 7.62
C PHE A 156 9.04 -0.21 8.69
N ARG A 157 8.55 -0.48 9.89
CA ARG A 157 9.40 -0.83 11.03
C ARG A 157 10.04 -2.21 10.90
N GLY A 158 9.41 -3.12 10.15
CA GLY A 158 9.79 -4.53 10.12
C GLY A 158 9.38 -5.24 11.42
N GLY A 159 8.99 -6.51 11.30
CA GLY A 159 8.79 -7.40 12.45
C GLY A 159 10.09 -8.07 12.87
#